data_AF-A0A2M8NDE5-F1
#
_entry.id   AF-A0A2M8NDE5-F1
#
_cell.length_a   1.000
_cell.length_b   1.000
_cell.length_c   1.000
_cell.angle_alpha   90.00
_cell.angle_beta   90.00
_cell.angle_gamma   90.00
#
_symmetry.space_group_name_H-M   'P 1'
#
loop_
_entity.id
_entity.type
_entity.pdbx_description
1 polymer ?
#
loop_
_entity_poly.entity_id
_entity_poly.type
_entity_poly.pdbx_seq_one_letter_code
_entity_poly.pdbx_strand_id
1 'polypeptide(L)'
;MRYYTYSVGAYLVNELKIAGAVDKILHDGRDIIHCRLITGESIMIYLIDSAIPAYEIRNILTTNTANNDHTLFIIWVDMLLPDHGRVVELTDWESYLLAAYGGRIYGYKIYMQELFMFPLYFEPVSNSTKYRVVYGDDLIDVGAIHPHRVKTVLDGLTGEWLTASFDGDPDAYHRHRAQNLQLPPTDQLRAYYAVLGLEIGAERAQIKAAFRKLARQYHPDLNPAEDASEKMQALNIAYEMILKSLE
;
A
#
# COMPACT_ATOMS: atom_id res chain seq x y z
N MET A 1 15.75 -3.53 -12.31
CA MET A 1 15.47 -2.60 -11.21
C MET A 1 14.98 -1.23 -11.69
N ARG A 2 15.79 -0.37 -12.33
CA ARG A 2 15.38 1.00 -12.75
C ARG A 2 14.24 1.12 -13.79
N TYR A 3 13.89 0.05 -14.50
CA TYR A 3 12.77 0.04 -15.47
C TYR A 3 11.39 -0.06 -14.79
N TYR A 4 11.32 -0.58 -13.55
CA TYR A 4 10.06 -0.80 -12.84
C TYR A 4 9.56 0.46 -12.13
N THR A 5 10.45 1.29 -11.56
CA THR A 5 10.07 2.59 -10.96
C THR A 5 9.53 3.58 -12.02
N TYR A 6 10.00 3.49 -13.26
CA TYR A 6 9.51 4.31 -14.38
C TYR A 6 8.01 4.14 -14.63
N SER A 7 7.49 2.91 -14.52
CA SER A 7 6.07 2.63 -14.69
C SER A 7 5.23 3.04 -13.49
N VAL A 8 5.77 3.01 -12.27
CA VAL A 8 4.99 3.30 -11.05
C VAL A 8 4.57 4.76 -10.98
N GLY A 9 5.50 5.69 -11.15
CA GLY A 9 5.18 7.12 -11.12
C GLY A 9 4.18 7.51 -12.19
N ALA A 10 4.41 7.05 -13.44
CA ALA A 10 3.51 7.29 -14.55
C ALA A 10 2.11 6.67 -14.35
N TYR A 11 2.04 5.45 -13.80
CA TYR A 11 0.79 4.78 -13.44
C TYR A 11 0.03 5.58 -12.38
N LEU A 12 0.70 5.96 -11.28
CA LEU A 12 0.08 6.73 -10.21
C LEU A 12 -0.43 8.08 -10.71
N VAL A 13 0.33 8.78 -11.55
CA VAL A 13 -0.11 10.02 -12.22
C VAL A 13 -1.35 9.78 -13.08
N ASN A 14 -1.41 8.67 -13.81
CA ASN A 14 -2.57 8.31 -14.62
C ASN A 14 -3.80 8.02 -13.76
N GLU A 15 -3.65 7.23 -12.69
CA GLU A 15 -4.74 6.93 -11.75
C GLU A 15 -5.27 8.19 -11.06
N LEU A 16 -4.38 9.07 -10.58
CA LEU A 16 -4.76 10.36 -10.00
C LEU A 16 -5.59 11.24 -10.96
N LYS A 17 -5.26 11.20 -12.26
CA LYS A 17 -6.01 11.91 -13.30
C LYS A 17 -7.36 11.26 -13.58
N ILE A 18 -7.40 9.94 -13.71
CA ILE A 18 -8.63 9.17 -13.98
C ILE A 18 -9.62 9.33 -12.83
N ALA A 19 -9.13 9.25 -11.58
CA ALA A 19 -9.94 9.44 -10.38
C ALA A 19 -10.42 10.90 -10.21
N GLY A 20 -9.88 11.85 -10.98
CA GLY A 20 -10.27 13.25 -10.96
C GLY A 20 -9.82 14.02 -9.71
N ALA A 21 -8.86 13.49 -8.95
CA ALA A 21 -8.36 14.13 -7.73
C ALA A 21 -7.41 15.31 -8.01
N VAL A 22 -6.75 15.31 -9.17
CA VAL A 22 -5.69 16.26 -9.53
C VAL A 22 -6.16 17.22 -10.62
N ASP A 23 -6.05 18.53 -10.34
CA ASP A 23 -6.22 19.61 -11.33
C ASP A 23 -5.04 19.64 -12.30
N LYS A 24 -3.81 19.60 -11.76
CA LYS A 24 -2.59 19.73 -12.56
C LYS A 24 -1.41 18.95 -11.99
N ILE A 25 -0.67 18.30 -12.88
CA ILE A 25 0.68 17.81 -12.59
C ILE A 25 1.67 18.97 -12.82
N LEU A 26 2.38 19.37 -11.77
CA LEU A 26 3.36 20.46 -11.76
C LEU A 26 4.75 19.97 -12.14
N HIS A 27 5.12 18.77 -11.66
CA HIS A 27 6.36 18.09 -11.99
C HIS A 27 6.15 16.57 -11.95
N ASP A 28 6.80 15.85 -12.86
CA ASP A 28 6.83 14.38 -12.91
C ASP A 28 8.29 13.93 -13.03
N GLY A 29 8.90 13.68 -11.87
CA GLY A 29 10.29 13.25 -11.70
C GLY A 29 10.46 11.74 -11.74
N ARG A 30 9.39 10.96 -11.98
CA ARG A 30 9.27 9.49 -11.85
C ARG A 30 9.16 8.99 -10.41
N ASP A 31 10.10 9.33 -9.56
CA ASP A 31 10.13 8.98 -8.13
C ASP A 31 9.55 10.08 -7.25
N ILE A 32 9.52 11.31 -7.77
CA ILE A 32 8.89 12.46 -7.13
C ILE A 32 7.82 13.03 -8.06
N ILE A 33 6.58 13.08 -7.58
CA ILE A 33 5.45 13.68 -8.30
C ILE A 33 5.01 14.92 -7.54
N HIS A 34 4.94 16.05 -8.24
CA HIS A 34 4.36 17.28 -7.70
C HIS A 34 3.03 17.53 -8.41
N CYS A 35 1.94 17.53 -7.66
CA CYS A 35 0.62 17.76 -8.20
C CYS A 35 -0.16 18.79 -7.38
N ARG A 36 -1.13 19.42 -8.04
CA ARG A 36 -2.13 20.27 -7.41
C ARG A 36 -3.47 19.54 -7.45
N LEU A 37 -4.09 19.37 -6.29
CA LEU A 37 -5.42 18.80 -6.19
C LEU A 37 -6.48 19.75 -6.76
N ILE A 38 -7.63 19.19 -7.11
CA ILE A 38 -8.82 19.99 -7.51
C ILE A 38 -9.29 20.96 -6.43
N THR A 39 -8.97 20.66 -5.16
CA THR A 39 -9.25 21.49 -3.99
C THR A 39 -8.26 22.65 -3.84
N GLY A 40 -7.17 22.66 -4.63
CA GLY A 40 -6.19 23.75 -4.73
C GLY A 40 -4.88 23.50 -3.98
N GLU A 41 -4.84 22.53 -3.06
CA GLU A 41 -3.65 22.17 -2.30
C GLU A 41 -2.59 21.51 -3.18
N SER A 42 -1.34 21.74 -2.80
CA SER A 42 -0.16 21.21 -3.46
C SER A 42 0.37 19.99 -2.71
N ILE A 43 0.72 18.92 -3.44
CA ILE A 43 1.21 17.66 -2.87
C ILE A 43 2.48 17.21 -3.59
N MET A 44 3.50 16.91 -2.79
CA MET A 44 4.74 16.24 -3.16
C MET A 44 4.66 14.76 -2.75
N ILE A 45 4.55 13.88 -3.74
CA ILE A 45 4.50 12.43 -3.54
C ILE A 45 5.89 11.85 -3.83
N TYR A 46 6.43 11.11 -2.87
CA TYR A 46 7.74 10.47 -2.92
C TYR A 46 7.57 8.96 -2.95
N LEU A 47 7.98 8.33 -4.05
CA LEU A 47 8.07 6.88 -4.19
C LEU A 47 9.44 6.42 -3.71
N ILE A 48 9.47 5.71 -2.60
CA ILE A 48 10.70 5.35 -1.90
C ILE A 48 11.10 3.93 -2.28
N ASP A 49 12.28 3.77 -2.89
CA ASP A 49 12.84 2.49 -3.33
C ASP A 49 14.13 2.09 -2.59
N SER A 50 14.61 2.97 -1.71
CA SER A 50 15.82 2.80 -0.91
C SER A 50 15.64 3.43 0.48
N ALA A 51 16.36 2.93 1.48
CA ALA A 51 16.29 3.47 2.84
C ALA A 51 16.74 4.94 2.85
N ILE A 52 15.91 5.82 3.42
CA ILE A 52 16.18 7.25 3.51
C ILE A 52 16.73 7.57 4.89
N PRO A 53 17.84 8.29 5.03
CA PRO A 53 18.29 8.75 6.34
C PRO A 53 17.24 9.62 7.06
N ALA A 54 17.11 9.46 8.38
CA ALA A 54 16.13 10.21 9.17
C ALA A 54 16.26 11.74 9.03
N TYR A 55 17.50 12.25 8.89
CA TYR A 55 17.74 13.69 8.67
C TYR A 55 17.17 14.17 7.32
N GLU A 56 17.15 13.33 6.31
CA GLU A 56 16.66 13.66 4.97
C GLU A 56 15.13 13.71 4.97
N ILE A 57 14.46 12.75 5.64
CA ILE A 57 13.01 12.81 5.88
C ILE A 57 12.62 14.13 6.56
N ARG A 58 13.33 14.52 7.63
CA ARG A 58 13.08 15.81 8.29
C ARG A 58 13.27 16.98 7.33
N ASN A 59 14.36 16.99 6.55
CA ASN A 59 14.65 18.10 5.64
C ASN A 59 13.58 18.22 4.55
N ILE A 60 13.09 17.10 4.02
CA ILE A 60 11.97 17.06 3.06
C ILE A 60 10.72 17.65 3.69
N LEU A 61 10.30 17.14 4.85
CA LEU A 61 9.10 17.62 5.56
C LEU A 61 9.20 19.12 5.89
N THR A 62 10.37 19.58 6.33
CA THR A 62 10.63 20.99 6.66
C THR A 62 10.51 21.87 5.42
N THR A 63 11.16 21.48 4.33
CA THR A 63 11.20 22.25 3.08
C THR A 63 9.82 22.34 2.45
N ASN A 64 9.14 21.20 2.31
CA ASN A 64 7.80 21.14 1.71
C ASN A 64 6.79 21.92 2.54
N THR A 65 6.79 21.73 3.86
CA THR A 65 5.91 22.48 4.78
C THR A 65 6.13 23.99 4.65
N ALA A 66 7.38 24.45 4.57
CA ALA A 66 7.69 25.87 4.39
C ALA A 66 7.21 26.43 3.04
N ASN A 67 7.16 25.59 2.00
CA ASN A 67 6.64 25.92 0.68
C ASN A 67 5.12 25.75 0.54
N ASN A 68 4.42 25.35 1.62
CA ASN A 68 3.00 25.00 1.61
C ASN A 68 2.66 23.80 0.68
N ASP A 69 3.61 22.88 0.54
CA ASP A 69 3.45 21.59 -0.11
C ASP A 69 3.22 20.49 0.94
N HIS A 70 2.18 19.67 0.75
CA HIS A 70 1.93 18.50 1.58
C HIS A 70 2.78 17.33 1.12
N THR A 71 3.32 16.55 2.06
CA THR A 71 4.24 15.45 1.75
C THR A 71 3.54 14.09 1.88
N LEU A 72 3.67 13.24 0.86
CA LEU A 72 3.22 11.84 0.89
C LEU A 72 4.38 10.91 0.53
N PHE A 73 4.80 10.05 1.45
CA PHE A 73 5.76 8.98 1.20
C PHE A 73 5.02 7.67 0.92
N ILE A 74 5.40 6.97 -0.15
CA ILE A 74 4.89 5.63 -0.50
C ILE A 74 6.08 4.70 -0.71
N ILE A 75 6.12 3.59 0.01
CA ILE A 75 7.30 2.74 0.18
C ILE A 75 7.21 1.51 -0.71
N TRP A 76 8.28 1.16 -1.43
CA TRP A 76 8.39 -0.13 -2.07
C TRP A 76 8.63 -1.23 -1.04
N VAL A 77 7.60 -2.03 -0.76
CA VAL A 77 7.65 -2.99 0.35
C VAL A 77 8.61 -4.13 0.11
N ASP A 78 8.70 -4.67 -1.12
CA ASP A 78 9.50 -5.87 -1.40
C ASP A 78 11.00 -5.64 -1.20
N MET A 79 11.43 -4.37 -1.22
CA MET A 79 12.83 -3.96 -1.04
C MET A 79 13.12 -3.47 0.37
N LEU A 80 12.16 -2.82 1.01
CA LEU A 80 12.41 -2.02 2.21
C LEU A 80 11.81 -2.60 3.47
N LEU A 81 10.79 -3.43 3.36
CA LEU A 81 10.07 -3.95 4.50
C LEU A 81 10.09 -5.49 4.52
N PRO A 82 10.10 -6.09 5.71
CA PRO A 82 9.91 -7.53 5.83
C PRO A 82 8.47 -7.93 5.45
N ASP A 83 8.27 -9.23 5.24
CA ASP A 83 6.96 -9.79 4.93
C ASP A 83 5.89 -9.45 5.99
N HIS A 84 4.63 -9.45 5.54
CA HIS A 84 3.46 -9.36 6.41
C HIS A 84 3.56 -10.30 7.62
N GLY A 85 3.25 -9.79 8.81
CA GLY A 85 3.21 -10.53 10.06
C GLY A 85 4.56 -10.69 10.76
N ARG A 86 5.67 -10.30 10.11
CA ARG A 86 7.01 -10.29 10.72
C ARG A 86 7.09 -9.27 11.86
N VAL A 87 7.87 -9.62 12.88
CA VAL A 87 8.12 -8.76 14.04
C VAL A 87 9.51 -8.16 13.93
N VAL A 88 9.61 -6.84 14.00
CA VAL A 88 10.83 -6.06 13.82
C VAL A 88 11.02 -5.00 14.89
N GLU A 89 12.25 -4.54 15.03
CA GLU A 89 12.55 -3.27 15.69
C GLU A 89 12.61 -2.19 14.61
N LEU A 90 11.97 -1.05 14.86
CA LEU A 90 11.98 0.06 13.92
C LEU A 90 13.37 0.69 13.88
N THR A 91 13.82 0.95 12.67
CA THR A 91 14.94 1.86 12.41
C THR A 91 14.50 3.32 12.58
N ASP A 92 15.46 4.25 12.62
CA ASP A 92 15.17 5.67 12.80
C ASP A 92 14.27 6.24 11.69
N TRP A 93 14.51 5.82 10.44
CA TRP A 93 13.75 6.35 9.30
C TRP A 93 12.32 5.82 9.27
N GLU A 94 12.09 4.55 9.60
CA GLU A 94 10.75 3.98 9.74
C GLU A 94 9.98 4.67 10.87
N SER A 95 10.65 4.94 12.00
CA SER A 95 10.08 5.67 13.13
C SER A 95 9.66 7.09 12.74
N TYR A 96 10.45 7.78 11.91
CA TYR A 96 10.15 9.12 11.42
C TYR A 96 8.94 9.12 10.48
N LEU A 97 8.86 8.17 9.55
CA LEU A 97 7.70 8.06 8.67
C LEU A 97 6.44 7.73 9.48
N LEU A 98 6.51 6.78 10.41
CA LEU A 98 5.34 6.45 11.24
C LEU A 98 4.86 7.65 12.07
N ALA A 99 5.78 8.42 12.65
CA ALA A 99 5.40 9.63 13.37
C ALA A 99 4.75 10.66 12.43
N ALA A 100 5.29 10.85 11.22
CA ALA A 100 4.76 11.82 10.26
C ALA A 100 3.36 11.47 9.73
N TYR A 101 2.94 10.20 9.76
CA TYR A 101 1.63 9.75 9.26
C TYR A 101 0.74 9.10 10.32
N GLY A 102 1.00 9.33 11.62
CA GLY A 102 0.13 8.85 12.69
C GLY A 102 0.03 7.32 12.78
N GLY A 103 1.12 6.61 12.50
CA GLY A 103 1.21 5.14 12.60
C GLY A 103 0.71 4.37 11.38
N ARG A 104 0.26 5.07 10.33
CA ARG A 104 -0.18 4.47 9.07
C ARG A 104 0.62 5.06 7.92
N ILE A 105 1.38 4.24 7.21
CA ILE A 105 2.10 4.66 6.00
C ILE A 105 1.54 3.91 4.80
N TYR A 106 2.07 4.16 3.61
CA TYR A 106 1.58 3.54 2.38
C TYR A 106 2.67 2.73 1.72
N GLY A 107 2.31 1.52 1.33
CA GLY A 107 3.19 0.59 0.63
C GLY A 107 2.73 0.44 -0.81
N TYR A 108 3.69 0.22 -1.70
CA TYR A 108 3.42 -0.33 -3.00
C TYR A 108 4.26 -1.57 -3.26
N LYS A 109 3.69 -2.47 -4.07
CA LYS A 109 4.38 -3.62 -4.65
C LYS A 109 4.06 -3.69 -6.13
N ILE A 110 5.02 -4.16 -6.91
CA ILE A 110 4.82 -4.40 -8.34
C ILE A 110 4.77 -5.91 -8.50
N TYR A 111 3.64 -6.42 -8.99
CA TYR A 111 3.44 -7.83 -9.23
C TYR A 111 2.82 -8.01 -10.61
N MET A 112 3.39 -8.88 -11.45
CA MET A 112 2.94 -9.10 -12.83
C MET A 112 2.75 -7.81 -13.65
N GLN A 113 3.64 -6.82 -13.49
CA GLN A 113 3.58 -5.49 -14.15
C GLN A 113 2.41 -4.59 -13.71
N GLU A 114 1.64 -5.00 -12.70
CA GLU A 114 0.61 -4.18 -12.06
C GLU A 114 1.11 -3.59 -10.75
N LEU A 115 0.71 -2.34 -10.49
CA LEU A 115 1.00 -1.63 -9.26
C LEU A 115 -0.12 -1.86 -8.25
N PHE A 116 0.22 -2.43 -7.09
CA PHE A 116 -0.69 -2.51 -5.96
C PHE A 116 -0.24 -1.55 -4.87
N MET A 117 -1.14 -0.72 -4.39
CA MET A 117 -0.90 0.15 -3.25
C MET A 117 -1.88 -0.18 -2.12
N PHE A 118 -1.37 -0.20 -0.90
CA PHE A 118 -2.11 -0.63 0.29
C PHE A 118 -1.55 0.08 1.51
N PRO A 119 -2.36 0.28 2.56
CA PRO A 119 -1.86 0.86 3.80
C PRO A 119 -0.95 -0.14 4.52
N LEU A 120 0.02 0.41 5.23
CA LEU A 120 1.00 -0.30 6.04
C LEU A 120 0.90 0.15 7.48
N TYR A 121 0.93 -0.81 8.39
CA TYR A 121 0.86 -0.57 9.82
C TYR A 121 2.00 -1.28 10.52
N PHE A 122 2.41 -0.69 11.65
CA PHE A 122 3.35 -1.29 12.58
C PHE A 122 2.61 -1.43 13.90
N GLU A 123 2.07 -2.62 14.16
CA GLU A 123 1.30 -2.89 15.36
C GLU A 123 2.26 -3.19 16.53
N PRO A 124 2.19 -2.45 17.65
CA PRO A 124 3.09 -2.69 18.77
C PRO A 124 2.88 -4.10 19.36
N VAL A 125 3.98 -4.81 19.61
CA VAL A 125 3.94 -6.12 20.28
C VAL A 125 3.92 -5.91 21.79
N SER A 126 2.94 -6.50 22.47
CA SER A 126 2.77 -6.35 23.92
C SER A 126 4.05 -6.67 24.70
N ASN A 127 4.38 -5.81 25.67
CA ASN A 127 5.57 -5.93 26.51
C ASN A 127 6.90 -5.96 25.73
N SER A 128 6.97 -5.29 24.58
CA SER A 128 8.16 -5.20 23.74
C SER A 128 8.31 -3.80 23.12
N THR A 129 9.52 -3.48 22.67
CA THR A 129 9.81 -2.33 21.79
C THR A 129 9.59 -2.66 20.30
N LYS A 130 9.16 -3.89 20.02
CA LYS A 130 9.00 -4.42 18.66
C LYS A 130 7.61 -4.17 18.10
N TYR A 131 7.55 -4.18 16.79
CA TYR A 131 6.33 -3.99 16.01
C TYR A 131 6.11 -5.16 15.07
N ARG A 132 4.85 -5.53 14.87
CA ARG A 132 4.43 -6.45 13.82
C ARG A 132 4.09 -5.64 12.58
N VAL A 133 4.72 -5.96 11.46
CA VAL A 133 4.42 -5.34 10.18
C VAL A 133 3.12 -5.92 9.64
N VAL A 134 2.15 -5.06 9.34
CA VAL A 134 0.83 -5.46 8.83
C VAL A 134 0.57 -4.73 7.53
N TYR A 135 0.30 -5.50 6.49
CA TYR A 135 -0.11 -5.00 5.18
C TYR A 135 -1.64 -5.03 5.18
N GLY A 136 -2.27 -3.90 4.91
CA GLY A 136 -3.72 -3.81 4.84
C GLY A 136 -4.29 -4.61 3.67
N ASP A 137 -5.46 -5.19 3.90
CA ASP A 137 -6.19 -5.96 2.88
C ASP A 137 -6.96 -5.03 1.92
N ASP A 138 -7.20 -3.78 2.31
CA ASP A 138 -7.91 -2.78 1.51
C ASP A 138 -6.97 -2.15 0.47
N LEU A 139 -7.38 -2.16 -0.80
CA LEU A 139 -6.72 -1.31 -1.80
C LEU A 139 -6.99 0.16 -1.50
N ILE A 140 -5.99 0.99 -1.78
CA ILE A 140 -6.10 2.43 -1.66
C ILE A 140 -6.93 2.99 -2.81
N ASP A 141 -7.95 3.80 -2.50
CA ASP A 141 -8.54 4.71 -3.47
C ASP A 141 -7.64 5.93 -3.64
N VAL A 142 -6.93 5.97 -4.77
CA VAL A 142 -6.01 7.04 -5.14
C VAL A 142 -6.75 8.39 -5.27
N GLY A 143 -8.04 8.35 -5.60
CA GLY A 143 -8.90 9.53 -5.72
C GLY A 143 -9.21 10.20 -4.38
N ALA A 144 -9.09 9.46 -3.27
CA ALA A 144 -9.37 9.93 -1.93
C ALA A 144 -8.15 10.58 -1.25
N ILE A 145 -7.15 11.01 -2.04
CA ILE A 145 -6.00 11.75 -1.52
C ILE A 145 -6.45 13.04 -0.83
N HIS A 146 -5.99 13.23 0.40
CA HIS A 146 -6.38 14.35 1.23
C HIS A 146 -5.17 14.97 1.98
N PRO A 147 -5.06 16.30 1.97
CA PRO A 147 -4.07 17.02 2.76
C PRO A 147 -4.45 16.99 4.24
N HIS A 148 -3.44 16.94 5.11
CA HIS A 148 -3.62 17.04 6.55
C HIS A 148 -2.38 17.64 7.22
N ARG A 149 -2.54 18.01 8.50
CA ARG A 149 -1.48 18.60 9.31
C ARG A 149 -1.20 17.67 10.48
N VAL A 150 0.05 17.26 10.64
CA VAL A 150 0.47 16.35 11.72
C VAL A 150 1.43 17.07 12.64
N LYS A 151 1.21 16.91 13.95
CA LYS A 151 2.16 17.32 14.98
C LYS A 151 2.90 16.10 15.48
N THR A 152 4.21 16.18 15.53
CA THR A 152 5.06 15.09 16.04
C THR A 152 5.84 15.54 17.26
N VAL A 153 6.01 14.63 18.20
CA VAL A 153 6.90 14.77 19.36
C VAL A 153 7.78 13.53 19.41
N LEU A 154 8.79 13.53 18.54
CA LEU A 154 9.79 12.47 18.41
C LEU A 154 11.18 13.11 18.40
N ASP A 155 12.18 12.42 18.98
CA ASP A 155 13.55 12.93 18.98
C ASP A 155 14.06 13.15 17.55
N GLY A 156 14.54 14.36 17.30
CA GLY A 156 14.96 14.83 15.97
C GLY A 156 13.85 15.01 14.92
N LEU A 157 12.57 14.76 15.24
CA LEU A 157 11.40 15.08 14.41
C LEU A 157 10.28 15.67 15.28
N THR A 158 10.54 16.79 15.95
CA THR A 158 9.52 17.53 16.71
C THR A 158 9.09 18.75 15.91
N GLY A 159 7.79 18.89 15.67
CA GLY A 159 7.27 19.99 14.86
C GLY A 159 5.86 19.74 14.35
N GLU A 160 5.45 20.57 13.39
CA GLU A 160 4.18 20.47 12.69
C GLU A 160 4.43 20.42 11.19
N TRP A 161 3.85 19.45 10.51
CA TRP A 161 4.15 19.10 9.12
C TRP A 161 2.89 19.08 8.28
N LEU A 162 3.01 19.50 7.03
CA LEU A 162 1.99 19.29 6.01
C LEU A 162 2.22 17.93 5.34
N THR A 163 1.25 17.03 5.48
CA THR A 163 1.30 15.67 4.96
C THR A 163 0.03 15.35 4.19
N ALA A 164 0.03 14.25 3.44
CA ALA A 164 -1.16 13.77 2.75
C ALA A 164 -1.33 12.26 2.94
N SER A 165 -2.55 11.78 2.77
CA SER A 165 -2.95 10.37 2.92
C SER A 165 -4.15 10.09 2.01
N PHE A 166 -4.60 8.84 1.89
CA PHE A 166 -5.63 8.45 0.93
C PHE A 166 -7.00 8.11 1.55
N ASP A 167 -7.18 8.21 2.86
CA ASP A 167 -8.31 7.52 3.52
C ASP A 167 -8.99 8.31 4.63
N GLY A 168 -8.75 9.62 4.69
CA GLY A 168 -9.50 10.59 5.48
C GLY A 168 -9.63 10.20 6.95
N ASP A 169 -8.69 10.67 7.78
CA ASP A 169 -8.56 10.41 9.22
C ASP A 169 -7.77 9.12 9.58
N PRO A 170 -6.53 9.25 10.11
CA PRO A 170 -5.72 8.12 10.61
C PRO A 170 -6.46 7.25 11.65
N ASP A 171 -7.39 7.83 12.42
CA ASP A 171 -8.18 7.14 13.45
C ASP A 171 -9.41 6.42 12.89
N ALA A 172 -9.74 6.60 11.60
CA ALA A 172 -10.90 5.94 10.97
C ALA A 172 -10.71 4.42 10.89
N TYR A 173 -9.51 3.91 10.62
CA TYR A 173 -9.27 2.48 10.45
C TYR A 173 -9.58 1.65 11.72
N HIS A 174 -9.15 2.11 12.90
CA HIS A 174 -9.46 1.45 14.17
C HIS A 174 -10.97 1.42 14.47
N ARG A 175 -11.73 2.41 13.98
CA ARG A 175 -13.19 2.48 14.10
C ARG A 175 -13.90 1.58 13.08
N HIS A 176 -13.42 1.52 11.84
CA HIS A 176 -14.06 0.77 10.74
C HIS A 176 -13.94 -0.76 10.89
N ARG A 177 -12.81 -1.29 11.41
CA ARG A 177 -12.65 -2.73 11.63
C ARG A 177 -13.64 -3.32 12.65
N ALA A 178 -14.22 -2.49 13.51
CA ALA A 178 -15.15 -2.93 14.55
C ALA A 178 -16.61 -3.09 14.07
N GLN A 179 -16.99 -2.63 12.86
CA GLN A 179 -18.42 -2.46 12.54
C GLN A 179 -18.95 -3.07 11.24
N ASN A 180 -18.17 -3.44 10.22
CA ASN A 180 -18.77 -3.95 8.98
C ASN A 180 -18.07 -5.20 8.43
N LEU A 181 -18.58 -6.36 8.82
CA LEU A 181 -18.37 -7.65 8.18
C LEU A 181 -19.58 -7.93 7.28
N GLN A 182 -19.64 -7.34 6.08
CA GLN A 182 -20.56 -7.72 5.00
C GLN A 182 -20.23 -6.95 3.70
N LEU A 183 -19.87 -7.65 2.62
CA LEU A 183 -19.59 -7.05 1.30
C LEU A 183 -20.27 -7.87 0.17
N PRO A 184 -21.08 -7.24 -0.70
CA PRO A 184 -21.37 -7.73 -2.05
C PRO A 184 -20.40 -7.13 -3.11
N PRO A 185 -20.37 -7.65 -4.36
CA PRO A 185 -19.12 -7.84 -5.11
C PRO A 185 -18.76 -6.74 -6.12
N THR A 186 -17.46 -6.42 -6.21
CA THR A 186 -16.85 -5.51 -7.19
C THR A 186 -15.75 -6.25 -7.98
N ASP A 187 -15.36 -5.76 -9.17
CA ASP A 187 -14.58 -6.45 -10.22
C ASP A 187 -13.33 -7.25 -9.79
N GLN A 188 -12.74 -6.96 -8.63
CA GLN A 188 -11.70 -7.78 -8.00
C GLN A 188 -12.15 -9.22 -7.72
N LEU A 189 -13.39 -9.42 -7.26
CA LEU A 189 -13.88 -10.77 -7.00
C LEU A 189 -13.91 -11.57 -8.30
N ARG A 190 -14.32 -10.95 -9.42
CA ARG A 190 -14.24 -11.59 -10.75
C ARG A 190 -12.82 -11.96 -11.12
N ALA A 191 -11.84 -11.09 -10.84
CA ALA A 191 -10.43 -11.39 -11.08
C ALA A 191 -9.95 -12.61 -10.26
N TYR A 192 -10.36 -12.73 -8.99
CA TYR A 192 -10.03 -13.91 -8.18
C TYR A 192 -10.66 -15.20 -8.72
N TYR A 193 -11.93 -15.16 -9.11
CA TYR A 193 -12.58 -16.31 -9.76
C TYR A 193 -11.87 -16.69 -11.07
N ALA A 194 -11.40 -15.70 -11.85
CA ALA A 194 -10.61 -15.92 -13.06
C ALA A 194 -9.24 -16.58 -12.79
N VAL A 195 -8.55 -16.25 -11.69
CA VAL A 195 -7.29 -16.93 -11.27
C VAL A 195 -7.51 -18.43 -11.03
N LEU A 196 -8.69 -18.82 -10.53
CA LEU A 196 -9.07 -20.23 -10.36
C LEU A 196 -9.67 -20.84 -11.64
N GLY A 197 -9.86 -20.05 -12.71
CA GLY A 197 -10.52 -20.47 -13.95
C GLY A 197 -12.02 -20.75 -13.76
N LEU A 198 -12.68 -20.02 -12.87
CA LEU A 198 -14.08 -20.17 -12.52
C LEU A 198 -14.88 -18.90 -12.85
N GLU A 199 -16.19 -19.06 -13.02
CA GLU A 199 -17.12 -17.93 -13.08
C GLU A 199 -17.56 -17.52 -11.66
N ILE A 200 -17.92 -16.24 -11.51
CA ILE A 200 -18.45 -15.72 -10.24
C ILE A 200 -19.72 -16.49 -9.84
N GLY A 201 -19.81 -16.89 -8.58
CA GLY A 201 -20.92 -17.71 -8.08
C GLY A 201 -20.71 -19.22 -8.19
N ALA A 202 -19.51 -19.68 -8.58
CA ALA A 202 -19.17 -21.11 -8.49
C ALA A 202 -19.33 -21.64 -7.05
N GLU A 203 -19.79 -22.88 -6.93
CA GLU A 203 -20.05 -23.49 -5.62
C GLU A 203 -18.74 -23.74 -4.85
N ARG A 204 -18.83 -23.74 -3.51
CA ARG A 204 -17.68 -23.99 -2.62
C ARG A 204 -16.95 -25.30 -2.94
N ALA A 205 -17.66 -26.31 -3.43
CA ALA A 205 -17.07 -27.57 -3.89
C ALA A 205 -16.22 -27.40 -5.16
N GLN A 206 -16.67 -26.60 -6.13
CA GLN A 206 -15.97 -26.29 -7.38
C GLN A 206 -14.72 -25.45 -7.11
N ILE A 207 -14.82 -24.45 -6.23
CA ILE A 207 -13.70 -23.61 -5.79
C ILE A 207 -12.60 -24.45 -5.14
N LYS A 208 -12.96 -25.35 -4.21
CA LYS A 208 -12.02 -26.28 -3.57
C LYS A 208 -11.40 -27.28 -4.55
N ALA A 209 -12.12 -27.69 -5.59
CA ALA A 209 -11.61 -28.61 -6.59
C ALA A 209 -10.59 -27.92 -7.52
N ALA A 210 -10.92 -26.73 -8.01
CA ALA A 210 -10.04 -25.91 -8.85
C ALA A 210 -8.73 -25.55 -8.13
N PHE A 211 -8.83 -25.08 -6.88
CA PHE A 211 -7.67 -24.78 -6.05
C PHE A 211 -6.73 -25.98 -5.90
N ARG A 212 -7.27 -27.15 -5.51
CA ARG A 212 -6.44 -28.36 -5.33
C ARG A 212 -5.75 -28.82 -6.61
N LYS A 213 -6.39 -28.63 -7.77
CA LYS A 213 -5.82 -28.96 -9.08
C LYS A 213 -4.66 -28.02 -9.41
N LEU A 214 -4.87 -26.71 -9.32
CA LEU A 214 -3.87 -25.69 -9.65
C LEU A 214 -2.72 -25.70 -8.63
N ALA A 215 -2.99 -25.95 -7.35
CA ALA A 215 -1.97 -26.05 -6.31
C ALA A 215 -0.98 -27.19 -6.61
N ARG A 216 -1.46 -28.36 -7.06
CA ARG A 216 -0.57 -29.46 -7.48
C ARG A 216 0.25 -29.10 -8.73
N GLN A 217 -0.31 -28.28 -9.62
CA GLN A 217 0.34 -27.85 -10.85
C GLN A 217 1.40 -26.78 -10.62
N TYR A 218 1.21 -25.90 -9.63
CA TYR A 218 2.09 -24.77 -9.36
C TYR A 218 2.94 -24.95 -8.09
N HIS A 219 2.86 -26.09 -7.40
CA HIS A 219 3.68 -26.32 -6.20
C HIS A 219 5.17 -26.26 -6.55
N PRO A 220 5.98 -25.42 -5.87
CA PRO A 220 7.40 -25.28 -6.20
C PRO A 220 8.18 -26.60 -6.06
N ASP A 221 7.77 -27.47 -5.13
CA ASP A 221 8.38 -28.81 -5.00
C ASP A 221 8.06 -29.77 -6.15
N LEU A 222 6.99 -29.53 -6.92
CA LEU A 222 6.54 -30.39 -8.01
C LEU A 222 6.72 -29.76 -9.39
N ASN A 223 6.83 -28.44 -9.45
CA ASN A 223 6.96 -27.66 -10.67
C ASN A 223 8.26 -26.85 -10.63
N PRO A 224 9.28 -27.23 -11.42
CA PRO A 224 10.58 -26.55 -11.46
C PRO A 224 10.58 -25.26 -12.29
N ALA A 225 9.42 -24.82 -12.82
CA ALA A 225 9.32 -23.56 -13.52
C ALA A 225 9.62 -22.39 -12.57
N GLU A 226 10.37 -21.41 -13.06
CA GLU A 226 10.74 -20.22 -12.29
C GLU A 226 9.52 -19.42 -11.79
N ASP A 227 8.36 -19.60 -12.45
CA ASP A 227 7.08 -18.94 -12.11
C ASP A 227 6.14 -19.79 -11.22
N ALA A 228 6.56 -20.98 -10.78
CA ALA A 228 5.72 -21.87 -9.97
C ALA A 228 5.36 -21.26 -8.61
N SER A 229 6.34 -20.68 -7.91
CA SER A 229 6.13 -20.01 -6.62
C SER A 229 5.17 -18.81 -6.76
N GLU A 230 5.33 -18.05 -7.85
CA GLU A 230 4.50 -16.88 -8.17
C GLU A 230 3.04 -17.29 -8.41
N LYS A 231 2.80 -18.31 -9.25
CA LYS A 231 1.45 -18.82 -9.53
C LYS A 231 0.79 -19.46 -8.32
N MET A 232 1.56 -20.13 -7.45
CA MET A 232 1.05 -20.68 -6.20
C MET A 232 0.58 -19.58 -5.24
N GLN A 233 1.31 -18.46 -5.15
CA GLN A 233 0.95 -17.34 -4.27
C GLN A 233 -0.34 -16.64 -4.73
N ALA A 234 -0.47 -16.33 -6.04
CA ALA A 234 -1.69 -15.76 -6.59
C ALA A 234 -2.92 -16.67 -6.40
N LEU A 235 -2.73 -17.98 -6.58
CA LEU A 235 -3.77 -18.98 -6.37
C LEU A 235 -4.25 -19.02 -4.91
N ASN A 236 -3.34 -18.90 -3.93
CA ASN A 236 -3.68 -18.88 -2.51
C ASN A 236 -4.49 -17.64 -2.13
N ILE A 237 -4.08 -16.46 -2.59
CA ILE A 237 -4.76 -15.19 -2.34
C ILE A 237 -6.18 -15.20 -2.93
N ALA A 238 -6.30 -15.61 -4.19
CA ALA A 238 -7.61 -15.69 -4.86
C ALA A 238 -8.55 -16.67 -4.16
N TYR A 239 -8.05 -17.84 -3.73
CA TYR A 239 -8.85 -18.83 -3.00
C TYR A 239 -9.34 -18.31 -1.65
N GLU A 240 -8.48 -17.60 -0.90
CA GLU A 240 -8.84 -17.01 0.39
C GLU A 240 -9.93 -15.93 0.24
N MET A 241 -9.76 -15.01 -0.72
CA MET A 241 -10.71 -13.91 -0.94
C MET A 241 -12.06 -14.41 -1.45
N ILE A 242 -12.07 -15.44 -2.30
CA ILE A 242 -13.32 -16.09 -2.72
C ILE A 242 -14.02 -16.72 -1.51
N LEU A 243 -13.31 -17.42 -0.63
CA LEU A 243 -13.93 -18.04 0.55
C LEU A 243 -14.51 -17.02 1.53
N LYS A 244 -13.79 -15.92 1.80
CA LYS A 244 -14.29 -14.82 2.63
C LYS A 244 -15.56 -14.18 2.07
N SER A 245 -15.70 -14.13 0.73
CA SER A 245 -16.91 -13.60 0.09
C SER A 245 -18.14 -14.51 0.17
N LEU A 246 -17.97 -15.77 0.60
CA LEU A 246 -19.04 -16.78 0.69
C LEU A 246 -19.52 -17.03 2.13
N GLU A 247 -18.95 -16.32 3.11
CA GLU A 247 -19.29 -16.38 4.54
C GLU A 247 -20.26 -15.27 4.94
#